data_AF-A0A969IDB4-F1
#
_entry.id   AF-A0A969IDB4-F1
#
_cell.length_a   1.000
_cell.length_b   1.000
_cell.length_c   1.000
_cell.angle_alpha   90.00
_cell.angle_beta   90.00
_cell.angle_gamma   90.00
#
_symmetry.space_group_name_H-M   'P 1'
#
loop_
_entity.id
_entity.type
_entity.pdbx_description
1 polymer ?
#
loop_
_entity_poly.entity_id
_entity_poly.type
_entity_poly.pdbx_seq_one_letter_code
_entity_poly.pdbx_strand_id
1 'polypeptide(L)'
;MIRMNYISNLGLEKVTGGWSGVNYQLYHHFTSKFDVRFAGPVNPPVDKAEKILSKAGRVAGVKGNFYFFSDKRLKAISKEVNRKCNPEAELDFYLGSTSWLQCKSNRPYACFLDASFPTYIGLYHNQGEFRKNDVERICRLERDWLNNADMVFYSSTWTKMMRLKTEYA
;
A
#
# COMPACT_ATOMS: atom_id res chain seq x y z
N MET A 1 -12.27 -9.31 -23.38
CA MET A 1 -10.99 -9.18 -22.65
C MET A 1 -11.31 -8.52 -21.31
N ILE A 2 -10.80 -9.04 -20.20
CA ILE A 2 -11.11 -8.49 -18.87
C ILE A 2 -10.54 -7.07 -18.77
N ARG A 3 -11.36 -6.14 -18.30
CA ARG A 3 -10.93 -4.76 -17.99
C ARG A 3 -10.41 -4.67 -16.57
N MET A 4 -9.19 -4.19 -16.40
CA MET A 4 -8.52 -4.12 -15.10
C MET A 4 -8.01 -2.71 -14.82
N ASN A 5 -8.21 -2.21 -13.60
CA ASN A 5 -7.43 -1.07 -13.10
C ASN A 5 -6.14 -1.59 -12.47
N TYR A 6 -5.00 -1.10 -12.93
CA TYR A 6 -3.71 -1.33 -12.28
C TYR A 6 -3.33 -0.10 -11.45
N ILE A 7 -3.28 -0.26 -10.13
CA ILE A 7 -3.18 0.83 -9.15
C ILE A 7 -1.80 0.77 -8.50
N SER A 8 -1.08 1.88 -8.57
CA SER A 8 0.30 1.98 -8.07
C SER A 8 0.61 3.39 -7.58
N ASN A 9 1.46 3.49 -6.55
CA ASN A 9 2.02 4.75 -6.08
C ASN A 9 3.27 5.18 -6.87
N LEU A 10 3.76 4.31 -7.76
CA LEU A 10 4.95 4.51 -8.58
C LEU A 10 4.56 4.80 -10.03
N GLY A 11 5.30 5.70 -10.68
CA GLY A 11 5.19 5.94 -12.11
C GLY A 11 5.78 4.78 -12.93
N LEU A 12 5.52 4.79 -14.23
CA LEU A 12 6.09 3.81 -15.18
C LEU A 12 7.38 4.32 -15.83
N GLU A 13 7.62 5.63 -15.75
CA GLU A 13 8.68 6.35 -16.45
C GLU A 13 10.07 6.25 -15.79
N LYS A 14 10.15 5.86 -14.50
CA LYS A 14 11.42 5.75 -13.76
C LYS A 14 11.61 4.33 -13.24
N VAL A 15 12.30 3.51 -14.03
CA VAL A 15 12.64 2.13 -13.67
C VAL A 15 14.10 2.07 -13.25
N THR A 16 14.35 1.91 -11.95
CA THR A 16 15.70 1.85 -11.37
C THR A 16 15.97 0.52 -10.66
N GLY A 17 15.08 -0.46 -10.79
CA GLY A 17 15.08 -1.72 -10.04
C GLY A 17 14.14 -1.72 -8.84
N GLY A 18 14.18 -2.80 -8.03
CA GLY A 18 13.30 -2.98 -6.86
C GLY A 18 11.81 -2.82 -7.21
N TRP A 19 11.07 -2.13 -6.35
CA TRP A 19 9.63 -1.90 -6.53
C TRP A 19 9.26 -1.17 -7.83
N SER A 20 10.13 -0.28 -8.35
CA SER A 20 9.88 0.38 -9.65
C SER A 20 10.00 -0.60 -10.83
N GLY A 21 10.92 -1.57 -10.73
CA GLY A 21 11.06 -2.66 -11.70
C GLY A 21 9.89 -3.63 -11.64
N VAL A 22 9.48 -4.02 -10.42
CA VAL A 22 8.29 -4.87 -10.22
C VAL A 22 7.04 -4.19 -10.78
N ASN A 23 6.86 -2.88 -10.50
CA ASN A 23 5.76 -2.08 -11.04
C ASN A 23 5.67 -2.15 -12.56
N TYR A 24 6.80 -1.88 -13.23
CA TYR A 24 6.90 -1.90 -14.68
C TYR A 24 6.59 -3.29 -15.25
N GLN A 25 7.23 -4.33 -14.71
CA GLN A 25 7.08 -5.70 -15.22
C GLN A 25 5.66 -6.23 -15.04
N LEU A 26 5.04 -6.01 -13.87
CA LEU A 26 3.66 -6.44 -13.63
C LEU A 26 2.67 -5.71 -14.56
N TYR A 27 2.79 -4.38 -14.68
CA TYR A 27 1.94 -3.61 -15.58
C TYR A 27 2.04 -4.13 -17.02
N HIS A 28 3.26 -4.27 -17.56
CA HIS A 28 3.45 -4.73 -18.93
C HIS A 28 3.01 -6.18 -19.14
N HIS A 29 3.27 -7.07 -18.17
CA HIS A 29 2.76 -8.43 -18.22
C HIS A 29 1.23 -8.45 -18.32
N PHE A 30 0.54 -7.68 -17.49
CA PHE A 30 -0.92 -7.60 -17.54
C PHE A 30 -1.46 -6.97 -18.82
N THR A 31 -0.84 -5.92 -19.36
CA THR A 31 -1.27 -5.31 -20.63
C THR A 31 -1.16 -6.28 -21.81
N SER A 32 -0.33 -7.33 -21.72
CA SER A 32 -0.26 -8.37 -22.75
C SER A 32 -1.43 -9.37 -22.72
N LYS A 33 -2.27 -9.34 -21.67
CA LYS A 33 -3.34 -10.32 -21.41
C LYS A 33 -4.71 -9.68 -21.17
N PHE A 34 -4.76 -8.45 -20.70
CA PHE A 34 -5.94 -7.75 -20.23
C PHE A 34 -6.02 -6.34 -20.83
N ASP A 35 -7.22 -5.75 -20.80
CA ASP A 35 -7.41 -4.34 -21.10
C ASP A 35 -7.13 -3.54 -19.81
N VAL A 36 -5.92 -3.01 -19.70
CA VAL A 36 -5.42 -2.44 -18.45
C VAL A 36 -5.44 -0.92 -18.49
N ARG A 37 -6.15 -0.33 -17.53
CA ARG A 37 -6.02 1.10 -17.22
C ARG A 37 -5.00 1.29 -16.12
N PHE A 38 -3.95 2.06 -16.40
CA PHE A 38 -3.03 2.52 -15.36
C PHE A 38 -3.67 3.63 -14.51
N ALA A 39 -3.98 3.32 -13.26
CA ALA A 39 -4.51 4.25 -12.26
C ALA A 39 -3.40 4.72 -11.29
N GLY A 40 -2.26 5.14 -11.84
CA GLY A 40 -1.10 5.64 -11.10
C GLY A 40 -0.42 6.85 -11.77
N PRO A 41 0.67 7.37 -11.20
CA PRO A 41 1.06 7.17 -9.81
C PRO A 41 0.06 7.85 -8.86
N VAL A 42 -0.32 7.18 -7.76
CA VAL A 42 -1.09 7.77 -6.66
C VAL A 42 -0.17 7.97 -5.47
N ASN A 43 0.33 9.19 -5.31
CA ASN A 43 1.27 9.52 -4.24
C ASN A 43 1.08 10.98 -3.77
N PRO A 44 -0.06 11.30 -3.14
CA PRO A 44 -0.27 12.63 -2.60
C PRO A 44 0.81 12.95 -1.55
N PRO A 45 1.20 14.23 -1.43
CA PRO A 45 2.24 14.65 -0.51
C PRO A 45 1.84 14.34 0.94
N VAL A 46 2.84 14.02 1.76
CA VAL A 46 2.66 13.91 3.20
C VAL A 46 2.30 15.26 3.81
N ASP A 47 1.47 15.25 4.86
CA ASP A 47 1.18 16.46 5.61
C ASP A 47 2.47 16.97 6.28
N LYS A 48 2.89 18.18 5.90
CA LYS A 48 4.13 18.79 6.40
C LYS A 48 4.06 19.04 7.90
N ALA A 49 2.91 19.42 8.45
CA ALA A 49 2.74 19.65 9.87
C ALA A 49 2.84 18.35 10.67
N GLU A 50 2.17 17.28 10.23
CA GLU A 50 2.27 15.96 10.86
C GLU A 50 3.70 15.41 10.82
N LYS A 51 4.39 15.61 9.68
CA LYS A 51 5.80 15.22 9.53
C LYS A 51 6.71 15.95 10.51
N ILE A 52 6.54 17.27 10.64
CA ILE A 52 7.34 18.11 11.55
C ILE A 52 7.05 17.73 13.00
N LEU A 53 5.78 17.63 13.41
CA LEU A 53 5.39 17.25 14.77
C LEU A 53 5.91 15.85 15.14
N SER A 54 5.79 14.89 14.23
CA SER A 54 6.30 13.53 14.43
C SER A 54 7.83 13.51 14.58
N LYS A 55 8.55 14.29 13.76
CA LYS A 55 10.02 14.37 13.83
C LYS A 55 10.49 15.12 15.08
N ALA A 56 9.87 16.24 15.42
CA ALA A 56 10.20 17.03 16.60
C ALA A 56 9.94 16.24 17.89
N GLY A 57 8.82 15.52 17.96
CA GLY A 57 8.52 14.61 19.07
C GLY A 57 9.61 13.56 19.26
N ARG A 58 10.01 12.86 18.19
CA ARG A 58 11.07 11.85 18.27
C ARG A 58 12.42 12.42 18.76
N VAL A 59 12.80 13.61 18.31
CA VAL A 59 14.02 14.29 18.77
C VAL A 59 13.93 14.66 20.25
N ALA A 60 12.75 15.03 20.74
CA ALA A 60 12.50 15.31 22.16
C ALA A 60 12.27 14.06 23.03
N GLY A 61 12.54 12.85 22.51
CA GLY A 61 12.35 11.59 23.23
C GLY A 61 10.90 11.10 23.30
N VAL A 62 9.97 11.76 22.60
CA VAL A 62 8.55 11.40 22.55
C VAL A 62 8.26 10.56 21.30
N LYS A 63 7.45 9.51 21.47
CA LYS A 63 7.04 8.65 20.35
C LYS A 63 6.17 9.40 19.34
N GLY A 64 6.53 9.32 18.06
CA GLY A 64 5.81 9.95 16.95
C GLY A 64 4.78 9.03 16.29
N ASN A 65 3.88 9.61 15.49
CA ASN A 65 3.02 8.82 14.59
C ASN A 65 3.78 8.48 13.29
N PHE A 66 3.43 7.37 12.67
CA PHE A 66 3.88 6.99 11.33
C PHE A 66 3.13 7.83 10.27
N TYR A 67 3.47 9.12 10.19
CA TYR A 67 2.77 10.15 9.41
C TYR A 67 2.57 9.81 7.92
N PHE A 68 3.42 8.94 7.36
CA PHE A 68 3.27 8.50 5.97
C PHE A 68 1.98 7.72 5.73
N PHE A 69 1.45 7.04 6.75
CA PHE A 69 0.18 6.31 6.74
C PHE A 69 -0.85 6.95 7.69
N SER A 70 -0.84 8.28 7.78
CA SER A 70 -1.88 9.01 8.52
C SER A 70 -3.24 8.88 7.83
N ASP A 71 -4.32 8.94 8.62
CA ASP A 71 -5.69 8.84 8.08
C ASP A 71 -5.97 9.92 7.03
N LYS A 72 -5.41 11.12 7.20
CA LYS A 72 -5.55 12.21 6.23
C LYS A 72 -4.96 11.82 4.88
N ARG A 73 -3.74 11.27 4.87
CA ARG A 73 -3.09 10.83 3.63
C ARG A 73 -3.79 9.61 3.02
N LEU A 74 -4.19 8.63 3.81
CA LEU A 74 -4.93 7.46 3.32
C LEU A 74 -6.29 7.84 2.69
N LYS A 75 -7.01 8.81 3.27
CA LYS A 75 -8.23 9.38 2.66
C LYS A 75 -7.95 10.07 1.33
N ALA A 76 -6.86 10.83 1.24
CA ALA A 76 -6.46 11.49 0.00
C ALA A 76 -6.11 10.47 -1.10
N ILE A 77 -5.38 9.41 -0.74
CA ILE A 77 -5.06 8.30 -1.64
C ILE A 77 -6.35 7.64 -2.16
N SER A 78 -7.27 7.27 -1.27
CA SER A 78 -8.55 6.64 -1.64
C SER A 78 -9.36 7.49 -2.64
N LYS A 79 -9.45 8.81 -2.40
CA LYS A 79 -10.11 9.74 -3.33
C LYS A 79 -9.42 9.78 -4.70
N GLU A 80 -8.09 9.79 -4.72
CA GLU A 80 -7.33 9.83 -5.97
C GLU A 80 -7.46 8.51 -6.76
N VAL A 81 -7.42 7.36 -6.08
CA VAL A 81 -7.67 6.05 -6.70
C VAL A 81 -9.05 6.03 -7.34
N ASN A 82 -10.10 6.40 -6.61
CA ASN A 82 -11.47 6.43 -7.12
C ASN A 82 -11.63 7.34 -8.35
N ARG A 83 -10.92 8.48 -8.38
CA ARG A 83 -10.94 9.40 -9.53
C ARG A 83 -10.20 8.82 -10.74
N LYS A 84 -9.12 8.06 -10.53
CA LYS A 84 -8.28 7.55 -11.61
C LYS A 84 -8.77 6.23 -12.18
N CYS A 85 -9.46 5.40 -11.40
CA CYS A 85 -9.95 4.10 -11.85
C CYS A 85 -11.05 4.24 -12.91
N ASN A 86 -11.13 3.28 -13.83
CA ASN A 86 -12.26 3.09 -14.71
C ASN A 86 -13.42 2.48 -13.90
N PRO A 87 -14.59 3.11 -13.80
CA PRO A 87 -15.75 2.51 -13.14
C PRO A 87 -16.22 1.22 -13.82
N GLU A 88 -16.00 1.07 -15.14
CA GLU A 88 -16.41 -0.10 -15.92
C GLU A 88 -15.41 -1.27 -15.87
N ALA A 89 -14.33 -1.17 -15.09
CA ALA A 89 -13.40 -2.27 -14.91
C ALA A 89 -14.04 -3.40 -14.09
N GLU A 90 -13.60 -4.62 -14.36
CA GLU A 90 -14.10 -5.84 -13.70
C GLU A 90 -13.21 -6.24 -12.51
N LEU A 91 -11.97 -5.73 -12.44
CA LEU A 91 -10.99 -6.06 -11.41
C LEU A 91 -10.13 -4.85 -11.07
N ASP A 92 -9.80 -4.68 -9.79
CA ASP A 92 -8.76 -3.76 -9.33
C ASP A 92 -7.52 -4.54 -8.88
N PHE A 93 -6.35 -4.23 -9.43
CA PHE A 93 -5.07 -4.81 -9.03
C PHE A 93 -4.18 -3.76 -8.38
N TYR A 94 -3.79 -3.99 -7.13
CA TYR A 94 -2.98 -3.07 -6.33
C TYR A 94 -1.53 -3.53 -6.21
N LEU A 95 -0.58 -2.63 -6.44
CA LEU A 95 0.83 -2.88 -6.12
C LEU A 95 1.10 -2.53 -4.65
N GLY A 96 1.43 -3.52 -3.83
CA GLY A 96 1.56 -3.37 -2.38
C GLY A 96 0.20 -3.32 -1.66
N SER A 97 0.23 -3.03 -0.35
CA SER A 97 -0.96 -3.00 0.53
C SER A 97 -1.11 -1.68 1.28
N THR A 98 -0.07 -1.26 2.02
CA THR A 98 -0.20 -0.24 3.09
C THR A 98 -0.59 1.17 2.61
N SER A 99 -0.44 1.48 1.32
CA SER A 99 -0.92 2.76 0.79
C SER A 99 -2.44 2.77 0.57
N TRP A 100 -3.06 1.60 0.49
CA TRP A 100 -4.43 1.39 0.00
C TRP A 100 -5.44 1.11 1.11
N LEU A 101 -5.04 1.26 2.37
CA LEU A 101 -5.80 0.84 3.56
C LEU A 101 -7.20 1.46 3.71
N GLN A 102 -7.49 2.54 2.99
CA GLN A 102 -8.82 3.17 2.94
C GLN A 102 -9.43 3.18 1.54
N CYS A 103 -8.82 2.49 0.58
CA CYS A 103 -9.42 2.22 -0.72
C CYS A 103 -10.50 1.15 -0.51
N LYS A 104 -11.73 1.47 -0.89
CA LYS A 104 -12.84 0.52 -0.96
C LYS A 104 -13.09 0.20 -2.42
N SER A 105 -12.98 -1.07 -2.76
CA SER A 105 -13.31 -1.56 -4.09
C SER A 105 -14.76 -2.04 -4.11
N ASN A 106 -15.55 -1.60 -5.10
CA ASN A 106 -16.89 -2.13 -5.35
C ASN A 106 -16.86 -3.36 -6.28
N ARG A 107 -15.67 -3.81 -6.62
CA ARG A 107 -15.37 -4.93 -7.51
C ARG A 107 -14.34 -5.84 -6.84
N PRO A 108 -14.18 -7.09 -7.30
CA PRO A 108 -13.09 -7.93 -6.84
C PRO A 108 -11.75 -7.19 -6.93
N TYR A 109 -10.88 -7.41 -5.95
CA TYR A 109 -9.54 -6.86 -6.00
C TYR A 109 -8.47 -7.85 -5.59
N ALA A 110 -7.32 -7.71 -6.24
CA ALA A 110 -6.12 -8.44 -5.93
C ALA A 110 -4.97 -7.50 -5.62
N CYS A 111 -3.95 -8.00 -4.93
CA CYS A 111 -2.73 -7.24 -4.72
C CYS A 111 -1.46 -8.08 -4.82
N PHE A 112 -0.35 -7.42 -5.14
CA PHE A 112 0.98 -7.97 -4.99
C PHE A 112 1.61 -7.51 -3.67
N LEU A 113 2.06 -8.44 -2.83
CA LEU A 113 2.64 -8.19 -1.53
C LEU A 113 4.07 -8.73 -1.45
N ASP A 114 5.02 -7.84 -1.16
CA ASP A 114 6.42 -8.21 -0.89
C ASP A 114 6.75 -8.18 0.61
N ALA A 115 6.11 -7.29 1.37
CA ALA A 115 6.14 -7.25 2.82
C ALA A 115 4.85 -6.63 3.36
N SER A 116 4.34 -7.17 4.47
CA SER A 116 3.30 -6.51 5.26
C SER A 116 3.89 -5.33 6.05
N PHE A 117 3.08 -4.37 6.46
CA PHE A 117 3.49 -3.27 7.32
C PHE A 117 4.15 -3.72 8.63
N PRO A 118 3.64 -4.73 9.38
CA PRO A 118 4.36 -5.28 10.53
C PRO A 118 5.77 -5.77 10.19
N THR A 119 5.94 -6.45 9.06
CA THR A 119 7.25 -6.91 8.59
C THR A 119 8.14 -5.72 8.22
N TYR A 120 7.60 -4.77 7.45
CA TYR A 120 8.30 -3.58 7.00
C TYR A 120 8.79 -2.72 8.17
N ILE A 121 7.93 -2.42 9.14
CA ILE A 121 8.33 -1.59 10.29
C ILE A 121 9.36 -2.32 11.16
N GLY A 122 9.28 -3.65 11.29
CA GLY A 122 10.26 -4.44 12.03
C GLY A 122 11.63 -4.54 11.36
N LEU A 123 11.70 -4.47 10.03
CA LEU A 123 12.97 -4.55 9.28
C LEU A 123 13.65 -3.19 9.11
N TYR A 124 12.88 -2.13 8.89
CA TYR A 124 13.42 -0.86 8.41
C TYR A 124 13.32 0.29 9.42
N HIS A 125 12.63 0.09 10.56
CA HIS A 125 12.39 1.15 11.53
C HIS A 125 12.61 0.67 12.96
N ASN A 126 13.03 1.60 13.83
CA ASN A 126 13.01 1.35 15.27
C ASN A 126 11.57 1.54 15.80
N GLN A 127 10.84 0.44 16.03
CA GLN A 127 9.46 0.48 16.50
C GLN A 127 9.29 1.28 17.82
N GLY A 128 10.34 1.35 18.64
CA GLY A 128 10.32 2.11 19.90
C GLY A 128 10.08 3.62 19.71
N GLU A 129 10.35 4.15 18.52
CA GLU A 129 10.16 5.55 18.17
C GLU A 129 8.70 5.92 17.81
N PHE A 130 7.84 4.92 17.64
CA PHE A 130 6.47 5.11 17.18
C PHE A 130 5.44 4.81 18.27
N ARG A 131 4.34 5.56 18.26
CA ARG A 131 3.24 5.32 19.19
C ARG A 131 2.62 3.96 18.90
N LYS A 132 2.55 3.12 19.94
CA LYS A 132 2.00 1.76 19.86
C LYS A 132 0.62 1.73 19.21
N ASN A 133 -0.30 2.57 19.68
CA ASN A 133 -1.67 2.65 19.15
C ASN A 133 -1.73 3.03 17.65
N ASP A 134 -0.77 3.81 17.15
CA ASP A 134 -0.73 4.21 15.74
C ASP A 134 -0.20 3.07 14.86
N VAL A 135 0.84 2.37 15.32
CA VAL A 135 1.33 1.15 14.66
C VAL A 135 0.23 0.09 14.63
N GLU A 136 -0.43 -0.16 15.77
CA GLU A 136 -1.54 -1.11 15.87
C GLU A 136 -2.72 -0.73 14.96
N ARG A 137 -3.04 0.56 14.84
CA ARG A 137 -4.06 1.05 13.90
C ARG A 137 -3.70 0.66 12.47
N ILE A 138 -2.47 0.90 12.03
CA ILE A 138 -2.03 0.60 10.65
C ILE A 138 -2.00 -0.91 10.42
N CYS A 139 -1.48 -1.69 11.38
CA CYS A 139 -1.47 -3.15 11.31
C CYS A 139 -2.89 -3.72 11.18
N ARG A 140 -3.83 -3.22 11.99
CA ARG A 140 -5.25 -3.64 11.92
C ARG A 140 -5.86 -3.29 10.57
N LEU A 141 -5.69 -2.04 10.11
CA LEU A 141 -6.22 -1.61 8.81
C LEU A 141 -5.65 -2.44 7.66
N GLU A 142 -4.37 -2.79 7.70
CA GLU A 142 -3.76 -3.65 6.68
C GLU A 142 -4.27 -5.08 6.72
N ARG A 143 -4.41 -5.65 7.92
CA ARG A 143 -5.03 -6.97 8.10
C ARG A 143 -6.44 -6.99 7.53
N ASP A 144 -7.28 -6.02 7.90
CA ASP A 144 -8.66 -5.92 7.42
C ASP A 144 -8.69 -5.77 5.90
N TRP A 145 -7.81 -4.95 5.33
CA TRP A 145 -7.74 -4.75 3.88
C TRP A 145 -7.21 -5.98 3.13
N LEU A 146 -6.24 -6.72 3.68
CA LEU A 146 -5.72 -7.94 3.07
C LEU A 146 -6.68 -9.13 3.21
N ASN A 147 -7.51 -9.16 4.25
CA ASN A 147 -8.52 -10.20 4.47
C ASN A 147 -9.73 -10.05 3.55
N ASN A 148 -10.02 -8.83 3.12
CA ASN A 148 -11.09 -8.55 2.16
C ASN A 148 -10.64 -8.68 0.70
N ALA A 149 -9.35 -8.90 0.43
CA ALA A 149 -8.84 -9.08 -0.92
C ALA A 149 -9.22 -10.47 -1.46
N ASP A 150 -9.76 -10.51 -2.68
CA ASP A 150 -10.11 -11.77 -3.35
C ASP A 150 -8.87 -12.63 -3.61
N MET A 151 -7.73 -11.99 -3.88
CA MET A 151 -6.48 -12.69 -4.09
C MET A 151 -5.26 -11.87 -3.70
N VAL A 152 -4.30 -12.51 -3.03
CA VAL A 152 -3.01 -11.90 -2.68
C VAL A 152 -1.88 -12.71 -3.27
N PHE A 153 -1.13 -12.07 -4.16
CA PHE A 153 0.09 -12.60 -4.74
C PHE A 153 1.27 -12.21 -3.86
N TYR A 154 2.16 -13.15 -3.59
CA TYR A 154 3.33 -12.92 -2.74
C TYR A 154 4.59 -12.95 -3.58
N SER A 155 5.54 -12.07 -3.28
CA SER A 155 6.87 -12.10 -3.90
C SER A 155 7.64 -13.39 -3.59
N SER A 156 7.37 -13.99 -2.42
CA SER A 156 8.02 -15.20 -1.96
C SER A 156 7.17 -15.98 -0.95
N THR A 157 7.50 -17.27 -0.77
CA THR A 157 6.95 -18.08 0.33
C THR A 157 7.24 -17.47 1.69
N TRP A 158 8.40 -16.84 1.86
CA TRP A 158 8.78 -16.17 3.11
C TRP A 158 7.82 -15.02 3.43
N THR A 159 7.48 -14.17 2.45
CA THR A 159 6.52 -13.09 2.62
C THR A 159 5.14 -13.62 3.03
N LYS A 160 4.70 -14.69 2.37
CA LYS A 160 3.43 -15.37 2.71
C LYS A 160 3.45 -15.86 4.17
N MET A 161 4.52 -16.52 4.59
CA MET A 161 4.66 -17.00 5.97
C MET A 161 4.66 -15.86 6.98
N MET A 162 5.37 -14.77 6.70
CA MET A 162 5.44 -13.61 7.59
C MET A 162 4.09 -12.92 7.75
N ARG A 163 3.31 -12.77 6.67
CA ARG A 163 1.93 -12.28 6.75
C ARG A 163 1.07 -13.20 7.62
N LEU A 164 1.10 -14.51 7.39
CA LEU A 164 0.26 -15.43 8.14
C LEU A 164 0.60 -15.40 9.64
N LYS A 165 1.88 -15.31 10.02
CA LYS A 165 2.27 -15.16 11.43
C LYS A 165 1.70 -13.90 12.08
N THR A 166 1.56 -12.80 11.35
CA THR A 166 1.04 -11.54 11.87
C THR A 166 -0.49 -11.45 11.84
N GLU A 167 -1.18 -12.36 11.14
CA GLU A 167 -2.63 -12.52 11.23
C GLU A 167 -3.06 -13.23 12.52
N TYR A 168 -2.25 -14.16 13.03
CA TYR A 168 -2.50 -14.93 14.25
C TYR A 168 -1.88 -14.31 15.53
N ALA A 169 -1.27 -13.13 15.43
CA ALA A 169 -0.71 -12.36 16.56
C ALA A 169 -1.61 -11.17 16.93
#